data_AF-A0A3B0VHH5-F1
#
_entry.id   AF-A0A3B0VHH5-F1
#
_cell.length_a   1.000
_cell.length_b   1.000
_cell.length_c   1.000
_cell.angle_alpha   90.00
_cell.angle_beta   90.00
_cell.angle_gamma   90.00
#
_symmetry.space_group_name_H-M   'P 1'
#
loop_
_entity.id
_entity.type
_entity.pdbx_description
1 polymer ?
#
loop_
_entity_poly.entity_id
_entity_poly.type
_entity_poly.pdbx_seq_one_letter_code
_entity_poly.pdbx_strand_id
1 'polypeptide(L)' 'MPRKLIILLFFIFVAVPAYAAASSQFSFQDINGKTYDSAGLKGTALVIYVGSHW' A
#
# COMPACT_ATOMS: atom_id res chain seq x y z
N MET A 1 30.87 -6.81 28.39
CA MET A 1 29.41 -6.63 28.24
C MET A 1 29.10 -5.97 26.91
N PRO A 2 28.16 -6.50 26.10
CA PRO A 2 28.20 -6.44 24.65
C PRO A 2 27.49 -5.18 24.12
N ARG A 3 28.14 -4.02 24.19
CA ARG A 3 27.62 -2.76 23.58
C ARG A 3 27.27 -2.93 22.09
N LYS A 4 28.02 -3.78 21.37
CA LYS A 4 27.76 -4.10 19.96
C LYS A 4 26.46 -4.89 19.74
N LEU A 5 26.05 -5.72 20.69
CA LEU A 5 24.82 -6.53 20.58
C LEU A 5 23.56 -5.69 20.78
N ILE A 6 23.62 -4.68 21.67
CA ILE A 6 22.51 -3.75 21.93
C ILE A 6 22.24 -2.86 20.71
N ILE A 7 23.30 -2.38 20.04
CA ILE A 7 23.16 -1.56 18.82
C ILE A 7 22.57 -2.39 17.67
N LEU A 8 22.99 -3.65 17.53
CA LEU A 8 22.45 -4.57 16.51
C LEU A 8 20.96 -4.85 16.75
N LEU A 9 20.56 -5.10 18.01
CA LEU A 9 19.16 -5.29 18.39
C LEU A 9 18.32 -4.02 18.16
N PHE A 10 18.88 -2.84 18.43
CA PHE A 10 18.19 -1.57 18.15
C PHE A 10 17.92 -1.38 16.66
N PHE A 11 18.86 -1.73 15.77
CA PHE A 11 18.61 -1.69 14.32
C PHE A 11 17.53 -2.68 13.88
N ILE A 12 17.49 -3.90 14.44
CA ILE A 12 16.50 -4.91 14.09
C ILE A 12 15.09 -4.53 14.60
N PHE A 13 14.97 -3.87 15.75
CA PHE A 13 13.65 -3.52 16.30
C PHE A 13 13.16 -2.12 15.91
N VAL A 14 14.05 -1.18 15.60
CA VAL A 14 13.67 0.22 15.28
C VAL A 14 13.61 0.49 13.78
N ALA A 15 14.41 -0.20 12.95
CA ALA A 15 14.42 0.03 11.49
C ALA A 15 13.56 -0.98 10.69
N VAL A 16 13.00 -2.00 11.33
CA VAL A 16 12.21 -3.06 10.66
C VAL A 16 10.69 -2.87 10.70
N PRO A 17 10.05 -1.98 11.49
CA PRO A 17 8.63 -1.80 11.30
C PRO A 17 8.40 -0.90 10.09
N ALA A 18 7.55 -1.38 9.18
CA ALA A 18 6.83 -0.60 8.20
C ALA A 18 7.43 -0.48 6.79
N TYR A 19 7.77 -1.62 6.18
CA TYR A 19 7.19 -1.88 4.85
C TYR A 19 5.72 -2.25 5.02
N ALA A 20 4.93 -1.35 5.61
CA ALA A 20 3.52 -1.30 5.28
C ALA A 20 3.53 -0.70 3.89
N ALA A 21 3.50 -1.57 2.86
CA ALA A 21 3.39 -1.13 1.49
C ALA A 21 2.18 -0.18 1.43
N ALA A 22 2.45 1.13 1.36
CA ALA A 22 1.40 2.11 1.18
C ALA A 22 0.75 1.74 -0.14
N SER A 23 -0.45 1.15 -0.07
CA SER A 23 -1.19 0.78 -1.26
C SER A 23 -1.33 2.02 -2.12
N SER A 24 -0.90 1.94 -3.38
CA SER A 24 -1.02 3.05 -4.31
C SER A 24 -2.46 3.57 -4.30
N GLN A 25 -2.61 4.84 -3.94
CA GLN A 25 -3.90 5.51 -3.99
C GLN A 25 -4.26 5.74 -5.46
N PHE A 26 -5.49 5.43 -5.83
CA PHE A 26 -6.00 5.66 -7.18
C PHE A 26 -7.39 6.28 -7.12
N SER A 27 -7.68 7.07 -8.15
CA SER A 27 -9.00 7.63 -8.41
C SER A 27 -9.27 7.54 -9.91
N PHE A 28 -10.43 6.99 -10.29
CA PHE A 28 -10.85 6.91 -11.68
C PHE A 28 -12.35 7.16 -11.80
N GLN A 29 -12.77 7.61 -12.97
CA GLN A 29 -14.16 7.84 -13.30
C GLN A 29 -14.65 6.73 -14.24
N ASP A 30 -15.82 6.17 -13.98
CA ASP A 30 -16.44 5.23 -14.91
C ASP A 30 -17.09 5.93 -16.11
N ILE A 31 -17.59 5.12 -17.05
CA ILE A 31 -18.25 5.59 -18.27
C ILE A 31 -19.51 6.44 -18.02
N ASN A 32 -20.10 6.36 -16.82
CA ASN A 32 -21.28 7.11 -16.43
C ASN A 32 -20.93 8.38 -15.64
N GLY A 33 -19.63 8.67 -15.47
CA GLY A 33 -19.17 9.83 -14.74
C GLY A 33 -19.04 9.61 -13.22
N LYS A 34 -19.22 8.39 -12.71
CA LYS A 34 -19.07 8.12 -11.27
C LYS A 34 -17.61 7.93 -10.89
N THR A 35 -17.16 8.66 -9.87
CA THR A 35 -15.79 8.57 -9.34
C THR A 35 -15.65 7.42 -8.34
N TYR A 36 -14.58 6.66 -8.46
CA TYR A 36 -14.15 5.63 -7.53
C TYR A 36 -12.78 5.98 -6.97
N ASP A 37 -12.65 5.87 -5.66
CA ASP A 37 -11.41 6.11 -4.94
C ASP A 37 -11.00 4.85 -4.17
N SER A 38 -9.68 4.63 -4.08
CA SER A 38 -9.07 3.50 -3.39
C SER A 38 -9.42 3.41 -1.89
N ALA A 39 -9.66 4.51 -1.19
CA ALA A 39 -10.07 4.50 0.21
C ALA A 39 -11.52 4.01 0.38
N GLY A 40 -12.43 4.40 -0.52
CA GLY A 40 -13.81 3.91 -0.55
C GLY A 40 -13.95 2.42 -0.90
N LEU A 41 -12.93 1.84 -1.54
CA LEU A 41 -12.90 0.43 -1.96
C LEU A 41 -12.13 -0.48 -1.00
N LYS A 42 -11.58 0.08 0.09
CA LYS A 42 -10.74 -0.66 1.04
C LYS A 42 -11.51 -1.85 1.64
N GLY A 43 -10.87 -3.03 1.62
CA GLY A 43 -11.45 -4.27 2.14
C GLY A 43 -12.42 -4.97 1.18
N THR A 44 -12.66 -4.40 0.00
CA THR A 44 -13.45 -5.04 -1.07
C THR A 44 -12.50 -5.69 -2.08
N ALA A 45 -12.79 -6.93 -2.47
CA ALA A 45 -12.04 -7.58 -3.55
C ALA A 45 -12.34 -6.88 -4.89
N LEU A 46 -11.29 -6.47 -5.60
CA LEU A 46 -11.41 -5.78 -6.88
C LEU A 46 -11.10 -6.76 -8.02
N VAL A 47 -11.98 -6.78 -9.03
CA VAL A 47 -11.73 -7.44 -10.31
C VAL A 47 -11.49 -6.35 -11.34
N ILE A 48 -10.29 -6.32 -11.93
CA ILE A 48 -9.86 -5.27 -12.85
C ILE A 48 -9.86 -5.85 -14.27
N TYR A 49 -10.72 -5.31 -15.14
CA TYR A 49 -10.71 -5.59 -16.57
C TYR A 49 -10.01 -4.45 -17.29
N VAL A 50 -8.93 -4.75 -18.01
CA VAL A 50 -8.19 -3.77 -18.79
C VAL A 50 -8.60 -3.91 -20.25
N GLY A 51 -9.28 -2.88 -20.77
CA GLY A 51 -9.68 -2.78 -22.16
C GLY A 51 -9.19 -1.48 -22.77
N SER A 52 -9.05 -1.45 -24.09
CA SER A 52 -8.67 -0.25 -24.82
C SER A 52 -9.39 -0.20 -26.16
N HIS A 53 -9.70 1.01 -26.60
CA HIS A 53 -10.34 1.29 -27.89
C HIS A 53 -9.36 2.13 -28.72
N TRP A 54 -8.44 1.44 -29.36
CA TRP A 54 -7.49 1.96 -30.34
C TRP A 54 -7.67 1.24 -31.66
#